data_AF-A0A1F8BMC7-F1
#
_entry.id   AF-A0A1F8BMC7-F1
#
_cell.length_a   1.000
_cell.length_b   1.000
_cell.length_c   1.000
_cell.angle_alpha   90.00
_cell.angle_beta   90.00
_cell.angle_gamma   90.00
#
_symmetry.space_group_name_H-M   'P 1'
#
loop_
_entity.id
_entity.type
_entity.pdbx_description
1 polymer ?
#
loop_
_entity_poly.entity_id
_entity_poly.type
_entity_poly.pdbx_seq_one_letter_code
_entity_poly.pdbx_strand_id
1 'polypeptide(L)'
;MSILLLLFSFVGIIVFLFFLWRGLREDYKVNEIFSFGFHVIIFMIIGLLVSLIFYKTAWFWLSYVGAIIGFVIGLNRAKIKFLDGLETAVLSFFYLFEVVLVGFFLNLYSPLSFAIMVFVLWLLLLFYFLRGKYKSFGWYKSGRIGFSSLAVLIIFFASRVPVAIFFPDMISFLGKFDAIPSLLVCLFFIFILIRLSKGL
;
A
#
# COMPACT_ATOMS: atom_id res chain seq x y z
N MET A 1 -20.14 11.48 3.18
CA MET A 1 -19.05 11.42 2.19
C MET A 1 -19.48 12.25 0.99
N SER A 2 -18.65 13.19 0.51
CA SER A 2 -19.03 13.98 -0.66
C SER A 2 -19.04 13.09 -1.91
N ILE A 3 -19.88 13.44 -2.89
CA ILE A 3 -19.98 12.69 -4.15
C ILE A 3 -18.63 12.65 -4.89
N LEU A 4 -17.83 13.71 -4.71
CA LEU A 4 -16.47 13.82 -5.22
C LEU A 4 -15.57 12.70 -4.68
N LEU A 5 -15.56 12.49 -3.35
CA LEU A 5 -14.75 11.43 -2.74
C LEU A 5 -15.14 10.03 -3.23
N LEU A 6 -16.44 9.80 -3.43
CA LEU A 6 -16.93 8.52 -3.96
C LEU A 6 -16.44 8.29 -5.40
N LEU A 7 -16.50 9.34 -6.23
CA LEU A 7 -16.00 9.29 -7.61
C LEU A 7 -14.49 9.02 -7.65
N PHE A 8 -13.69 9.73 -6.87
CA PHE A 8 -12.24 9.50 -6.81
C PHE A 8 -11.89 8.14 -6.22
N SER A 9 -12.66 7.61 -5.28
CA SER A 9 -12.49 6.25 -4.76
C SER A 9 -12.76 5.21 -5.84
N PHE A 10 -13.82 5.39 -6.63
CA PHE A 10 -14.14 4.51 -7.75
C PHE A 10 -13.05 4.55 -8.85
N VAL A 11 -12.61 5.75 -9.24
CA VAL A 11 -11.48 5.91 -10.17
C VAL A 11 -10.20 5.28 -9.61
N GLY A 12 -9.93 5.45 -8.31
CA GLY A 12 -8.78 4.85 -7.63
C GLY A 12 -8.78 3.32 -7.70
N ILE A 13 -9.96 2.69 -7.58
CA ILE A 13 -10.12 1.23 -7.76
C ILE A 13 -9.82 0.81 -9.20
N ILE A 14 -10.30 1.56 -10.20
CA ILE A 14 -10.00 1.27 -11.61
C ILE A 14 -8.49 1.40 -11.87
N VAL A 15 -7.87 2.47 -11.37
CA VAL A 15 -6.43 2.72 -11.49
C VAL A 15 -5.64 1.62 -10.82
N PHE A 16 -6.03 1.19 -9.62
CA PHE A 16 -5.44 0.04 -8.93
C PHE A 16 -5.44 -1.20 -9.82
N LEU A 17 -6.62 -1.58 -10.34
CA LEU A 17 -6.77 -2.76 -11.19
C LEU A 17 -5.96 -2.64 -12.49
N PHE A 18 -5.88 -1.45 -13.07
CA PHE A 18 -5.08 -1.18 -14.26
C PHE A 18 -3.58 -1.41 -14.02
N PHE A 19 -3.03 -0.86 -12.93
CA PHE A 19 -1.62 -1.07 -12.59
C PHE A 19 -1.33 -2.51 -12.18
N LEU A 20 -2.29 -3.18 -11.55
CA LEU A 20 -2.21 -4.60 -11.22
C LEU A 20 -2.11 -5.47 -12.48
N TRP A 21 -3.02 -5.25 -13.43
CA TRP A 21 -2.99 -5.89 -14.74
C TRP A 21 -1.69 -5.58 -15.48
N ARG A 22 -1.28 -4.31 -15.53
CA ARG A 22 -0.06 -3.88 -16.24
C ARG A 22 1.19 -4.58 -15.70
N GLY A 23 1.30 -4.77 -14.39
CA GLY A 23 2.48 -5.38 -13.77
C GLY A 23 2.53 -6.91 -13.89
N LEU A 24 1.38 -7.58 -14.04
CA LEU A 24 1.29 -9.05 -14.02
C LEU A 24 0.92 -9.68 -15.38
N ARG A 25 0.48 -8.90 -16.38
CA ARG A 25 -0.03 -9.42 -17.67
C ARG A 25 0.96 -10.23 -18.49
N GLU A 26 2.27 -10.10 -18.23
CA GLU A 26 3.31 -10.82 -18.98
C GLU A 26 3.42 -12.29 -18.54
N ASP A 27 3.14 -12.57 -17.27
CA ASP A 27 3.37 -13.89 -16.66
C ASP A 27 2.09 -14.62 -16.25
N TYR A 28 0.96 -13.92 -16.14
CA TYR A 28 -0.28 -14.44 -15.56
C TYR A 28 -1.50 -14.21 -16.45
N LYS A 29 -2.51 -15.08 -16.37
CA LYS A 29 -3.74 -14.93 -17.15
C LYS A 29 -4.57 -13.77 -16.61
N VAL A 30 -5.28 -13.07 -17.51
CA VAL A 30 -6.15 -11.94 -17.16
C VAL A 30 -7.12 -12.26 -16.03
N ASN A 31 -7.78 -13.43 -16.08
CA ASN A 31 -8.73 -13.86 -15.04
C ASN A 31 -8.06 -14.08 -13.67
N GLU A 32 -6.81 -14.57 -13.64
CA GLU A 32 -6.05 -14.78 -12.41
C GLU A 32 -5.69 -13.44 -11.76
N ILE A 33 -5.26 -12.47 -12.58
CA ILE A 33 -4.88 -11.13 -12.12
C ILE A 33 -6.07 -10.36 -11.54
N PHE A 34 -7.19 -10.33 -12.26
CA PHE A 34 -8.39 -9.63 -11.78
C PHE A 34 -9.00 -10.34 -10.57
N SER A 35 -9.00 -11.68 -10.53
CA SER A 35 -9.41 -12.42 -9.33
C SER A 35 -8.56 -12.01 -8.12
N PHE A 36 -7.23 -11.99 -8.26
CA PHE A 36 -6.33 -11.51 -7.22
C PHE A 36 -6.66 -10.07 -6.77
N GLY A 37 -6.82 -9.14 -7.71
CA GLY A 37 -7.17 -7.74 -7.41
C GLY A 37 -8.51 -7.59 -6.70
N PHE A 38 -9.53 -8.34 -7.11
CA PHE A 38 -10.84 -8.30 -6.47
C PHE A 38 -10.82 -8.83 -5.04
N HIS A 39 -10.08 -9.92 -4.75
CA HIS A 39 -9.91 -10.38 -3.37
C HIS A 39 -9.29 -9.31 -2.48
N VAL A 40 -8.23 -8.64 -2.97
CA VAL A 40 -7.59 -7.54 -2.24
C VAL A 40 -8.58 -6.40 -1.95
N ILE A 41 -9.31 -5.92 -2.96
CA ILE A 41 -10.27 -4.82 -2.81
C ILE A 41 -11.44 -5.21 -1.90
N ILE A 42 -12.03 -6.38 -2.10
CA ILE A 42 -13.20 -6.84 -1.33
C ILE A 42 -12.83 -6.94 0.15
N PHE A 43 -11.72 -7.59 0.50
CA PHE A 43 -11.34 -7.71 1.90
C PHE A 43 -10.88 -6.38 2.51
N MET A 44 -10.27 -5.47 1.73
CA MET A 44 -10.01 -4.10 2.17
C MET A 44 -11.32 -3.36 2.51
N ILE A 45 -12.35 -3.48 1.65
CA ILE A 45 -13.68 -2.88 1.89
C ILE A 45 -14.34 -3.52 3.11
N ILE A 46 -14.25 -4.85 3.28
CA ILE A 46 -14.76 -5.53 4.49
C ILE A 46 -14.07 -4.97 5.74
N GLY A 47 -12.74 -4.81 5.72
CA GLY A 47 -11.99 -4.19 6.81
C GLY A 47 -12.46 -2.76 7.12
N LEU A 48 -12.71 -1.96 6.08
CA LEU A 48 -13.28 -0.63 6.22
C LEU A 48 -14.68 -0.67 6.86
N LEU A 49 -15.59 -1.53 6.37
CA LEU A 49 -16.94 -1.66 6.90
C LEU A 49 -16.93 -2.12 8.37
N VAL A 50 -16.08 -3.10 8.72
CA VAL A 50 -15.87 -3.55 10.10
C VAL A 50 -15.42 -2.38 10.98
N SER A 51 -14.51 -1.53 10.51
CA SER A 51 -14.08 -0.35 11.27
C SER A 51 -15.21 0.64 11.55
N LEU A 52 -16.14 0.81 10.61
CA LEU A 52 -17.27 1.72 10.78
C LEU A 52 -18.25 1.25 11.87
N ILE A 53 -18.30 -0.06 12.11
CA ILE A 53 -19.17 -0.69 13.11
C ILE A 53 -18.48 -0.70 14.49
N PHE A 54 -17.22 -1.15 14.57
CA PHE A 54 -16.56 -1.40 15.85
C PHE A 54 -15.72 -0.22 16.34
N TYR A 55 -14.87 0.36 15.49
CA TYR A 55 -13.96 1.44 15.89
C TYR A 55 -13.52 2.28 14.69
N LYS A 56 -14.20 3.41 14.47
CA LYS A 56 -14.06 4.24 13.26
C LYS A 56 -12.64 4.74 13.03
N THR A 57 -11.88 5.03 14.09
CA THR A 57 -10.49 5.49 13.99
C THR A 57 -9.54 4.37 13.53
N ALA A 58 -9.90 3.10 13.71
CA ALA A 58 -9.12 1.95 13.23
C ALA A 58 -9.32 1.62 11.75
N TRP A 59 -9.99 2.48 10.98
CA TRP A 59 -10.29 2.22 9.57
C TRP A 59 -9.04 1.90 8.74
N PHE A 60 -7.93 2.59 8.98
CA PHE A 60 -6.68 2.33 8.26
C PHE A 60 -6.17 0.91 8.56
N TRP A 61 -6.04 0.54 9.84
CA TRP A 61 -5.51 -0.75 10.25
C TRP A 61 -6.42 -1.92 9.86
N LEU A 62 -7.73 -1.79 10.04
CA LEU A 62 -8.66 -2.84 9.66
C LEU A 62 -8.74 -3.02 8.13
N SER A 63 -8.69 -1.93 7.37
CA SER A 63 -8.59 -2.00 5.90
C SER A 63 -7.25 -2.61 5.46
N TYR A 64 -6.15 -2.27 6.13
CA TYR A 64 -4.82 -2.83 5.86
C TYR A 64 -4.76 -4.34 6.14
N VAL A 65 -5.27 -4.79 7.29
CA VAL A 65 -5.38 -6.22 7.61
C VAL A 65 -6.30 -6.93 6.61
N GLY A 66 -7.43 -6.33 6.27
CA GLY A 66 -8.32 -6.83 5.22
C GLY A 66 -7.57 -7.00 3.88
N ALA A 67 -6.85 -5.98 3.44
CA ALA A 67 -6.04 -6.04 2.23
C ALA A 67 -4.99 -7.16 2.29
N ILE A 68 -4.31 -7.38 3.44
CA ILE A 68 -3.36 -8.50 3.62
C ILE A 68 -4.06 -9.85 3.49
N ILE A 69 -5.24 -10.03 4.10
CA ILE A 69 -6.00 -11.27 4.00
C ILE A 69 -6.40 -11.52 2.54
N GLY A 70 -6.97 -10.50 1.88
CA GLY A 70 -7.34 -10.57 0.47
C GLY A 70 -6.14 -10.86 -0.44
N PHE A 71 -4.98 -10.28 -0.12
CA PHE A 71 -3.72 -10.52 -0.83
C PHE A 71 -3.28 -11.98 -0.70
N VAL A 72 -3.21 -12.54 0.51
CA VAL A 72 -2.80 -13.94 0.73
C VAL A 72 -3.77 -14.92 0.05
N ILE A 73 -5.09 -14.72 0.21
CA ILE A 73 -6.10 -15.57 -0.43
C ILE A 73 -5.99 -15.46 -1.95
N GLY A 74 -5.88 -14.24 -2.46
CA GLY A 74 -5.78 -13.96 -3.89
C GLY A 74 -4.53 -14.56 -4.53
N LEU A 75 -3.36 -14.45 -3.88
CA LEU A 75 -2.13 -15.10 -4.33
C LEU A 75 -2.30 -16.61 -4.44
N ASN A 76 -2.83 -17.25 -3.39
CA ASN A 76 -3.00 -18.70 -3.36
C ASN A 76 -4.00 -19.20 -4.41
N ARG A 77 -5.08 -18.45 -4.64
CA ARG A 77 -6.09 -18.79 -5.66
C ARG A 77 -5.59 -18.58 -7.08
N ALA A 78 -4.87 -17.48 -7.32
CA ALA A 78 -4.35 -17.11 -8.65
C ALA A 78 -3.00 -17.75 -8.97
N LYS A 79 -2.37 -18.45 -8.01
CA LYS A 79 -1.03 -19.04 -8.12
C LYS A 79 0.05 -18.01 -8.52
N ILE A 80 -0.13 -16.75 -8.10
CA ILE A 80 0.82 -15.67 -8.34
C ILE A 80 1.99 -15.81 -7.36
N LYS A 81 3.22 -15.64 -7.84
CA LYS A 81 4.39 -15.63 -6.96
C LYS A 81 4.32 -14.46 -6.00
N PHE A 82 4.63 -14.70 -4.73
CA PHE A 82 4.49 -13.71 -3.66
C PHE A 82 5.20 -12.37 -3.98
N LEU A 83 6.43 -12.42 -4.49
CA LEU A 83 7.22 -11.21 -4.78
C LEU A 83 6.66 -10.39 -5.96
N ASP A 84 6.19 -11.04 -7.03
CA ASP A 84 5.59 -10.36 -8.18
C ASP A 84 4.27 -9.70 -7.77
N GLY A 85 3.46 -10.43 -6.99
CA GLY A 85 2.22 -9.93 -6.44
C GLY A 85 2.44 -8.79 -5.46
N LEU A 86 3.42 -8.90 -4.54
CA LEU A 86 3.77 -7.85 -3.59
C LEU A 86 4.22 -6.60 -4.33
N GLU A 87 5.11 -6.74 -5.32
CA GLU A 87 5.65 -5.60 -6.04
C GLU A 87 4.58 -4.84 -6.81
N THR A 88 3.72 -5.59 -7.49
CA THR A 88 2.66 -4.99 -8.26
C THR A 88 1.54 -4.43 -7.37
N ALA A 89 1.18 -5.11 -6.29
CA ALA A 89 0.14 -4.65 -5.37
C ALA A 89 0.54 -3.36 -4.66
N VAL A 90 1.78 -3.26 -4.16
CA VAL A 90 2.28 -2.03 -3.50
C VAL A 90 2.23 -0.84 -4.46
N LEU A 91 2.71 -1.01 -5.68
CA LEU A 91 2.63 0.03 -6.71
C LEU A 91 1.17 0.44 -6.97
N SER A 92 0.29 -0.54 -7.16
CA SER A 92 -1.13 -0.32 -7.44
C SER A 92 -1.82 0.41 -6.28
N PHE A 93 -1.49 0.07 -5.03
CA PHE A 93 -2.02 0.72 -3.84
C PHE A 93 -1.57 2.16 -3.72
N PHE A 94 -0.31 2.49 -4.02
CA PHE A 94 0.11 3.88 -4.00
C PHE A 94 -0.57 4.72 -5.07
N TYR A 95 -0.83 4.16 -6.26
CA TYR A 95 -1.65 4.84 -7.25
C TYR A 95 -3.11 5.03 -6.80
N LEU A 96 -3.71 4.02 -6.15
CA LEU A 96 -5.03 4.16 -5.54
C LEU A 96 -5.04 5.28 -4.50
N PHE A 97 -4.07 5.28 -3.59
CA PHE A 97 -3.96 6.29 -2.54
C PHE A 97 -3.75 7.68 -3.13
N GLU A 98 -2.91 7.83 -4.15
CA GLU A 98 -2.70 9.12 -4.81
C GLU A 98 -4.03 9.68 -5.36
N VAL A 99 -4.78 8.86 -6.11
CA VAL A 99 -6.08 9.28 -6.66
C VAL A 99 -7.07 9.65 -5.55
N VAL A 100 -7.16 8.84 -4.51
CA VAL A 100 -8.06 9.11 -3.38
C VAL A 100 -7.64 10.38 -2.63
N LEU A 101 -6.33 10.61 -2.43
CA LEU A 101 -5.79 11.78 -1.76
C LEU A 101 -5.99 13.07 -2.56
N VAL A 102 -5.92 13.01 -3.89
CA VAL A 102 -6.35 14.13 -4.76
C VAL A 102 -7.81 14.47 -4.48
N GLY A 103 -8.70 13.47 -4.41
CA GLY A 103 -10.10 13.67 -4.04
C GLY A 103 -10.27 14.31 -2.66
N PHE A 104 -9.48 13.89 -1.67
CA PHE A 104 -9.47 14.51 -0.32
C PHE A 104 -8.99 15.95 -0.35
N PHE A 105 -7.91 16.24 -1.07
CA PHE A 105 -7.37 17.59 -1.20
C PHE A 105 -8.40 18.52 -1.88
N LEU A 106 -9.03 18.10 -2.97
CA LEU A 106 -10.06 18.90 -3.66
C LEU A 106 -11.33 19.08 -2.84
N ASN A 107 -11.61 18.18 -1.88
CA ASN A 107 -12.79 18.28 -1.02
C ASN A 107 -12.54 19.17 0.21
N LEU A 108 -11.33 19.15 0.78
CA LEU A 108 -11.00 19.84 2.03
C LEU A 108 -10.16 21.12 1.84
N TYR A 109 -9.45 21.24 0.72
CA TYR A 109 -8.46 22.30 0.44
C TYR A 109 -7.47 22.54 1.60
N SER A 110 -7.05 21.47 2.28
CA SER A 110 -6.20 21.55 3.46
C SER A 110 -4.70 21.37 3.11
N PRO A 111 -3.79 22.20 3.65
CA PRO A 111 -2.34 22.01 3.50
C PRO A 111 -1.88 20.62 3.92
N LEU A 112 -2.52 20.03 4.95
CA LEU A 112 -2.18 18.69 5.41
C LEU A 112 -2.51 17.62 4.37
N SER A 113 -3.71 17.70 3.77
CA SER A 113 -4.09 16.77 2.69
C SER A 113 -3.17 16.88 1.47
N PHE A 114 -2.74 18.09 1.14
CA PHE A 114 -1.75 18.33 0.08
C PHE A 114 -0.39 17.72 0.42
N ALA A 115 0.11 17.91 1.65
CA ALA A 115 1.39 17.35 2.08
C ALA A 115 1.40 15.80 2.03
N ILE A 116 0.31 15.16 2.46
CA ILE A 116 0.19 13.69 2.40
C ILE A 116 0.15 13.20 0.94
N MET A 117 -0.58 13.90 0.05
CA MET A 117 -0.59 13.62 -1.38
C MET A 117 0.82 13.71 -1.99
N VAL A 118 1.53 14.82 -1.76
CA VAL A 118 2.91 14.99 -2.24
C VAL A 118 3.85 13.92 -1.68
N PHE A 119 3.66 13.50 -0.43
CA PHE A 119 4.44 12.41 0.17
C PHE A 119 4.20 11.06 -0.53
N VAL A 120 2.95 10.71 -0.85
CA VAL A 120 2.63 9.48 -1.60
C VAL A 120 3.17 9.53 -3.02
N LEU A 121 3.06 10.68 -3.70
CA LEU A 121 3.70 10.89 -5.01
C LEU A 121 5.22 10.72 -4.94
N TRP A 122 5.87 11.24 -3.90
CA TRP A 122 7.30 11.05 -3.68
C TRP A 122 7.66 9.57 -3.48
N LEU A 123 6.85 8.80 -2.74
CA LEU A 123 7.02 7.35 -2.60
C LEU A 123 6.88 6.61 -3.94
N LEU A 124 5.94 7.02 -4.81
CA LEU A 124 5.82 6.47 -6.16
C LEU A 124 7.08 6.74 -7.00
N LEU A 125 7.59 7.98 -6.98
CA LEU A 125 8.82 8.32 -7.68
C LEU A 125 10.02 7.54 -7.14
N LEU A 126 10.11 7.40 -5.81
CA LEU A 126 11.13 6.60 -5.15
C LEU A 126 11.03 5.13 -5.54
N PHE A 127 9.82 4.56 -5.62
CA PHE A 127 9.60 3.19 -6.08
C PHE A 127 10.23 2.98 -7.47
N TYR A 128 9.94 3.86 -8.44
CA TYR A 128 10.49 3.75 -9.78
C TYR A 128 12.00 3.94 -9.82
N PHE A 129 12.53 4.89 -9.07
CA PHE A 129 13.97 5.10 -8.92
C PHE A 129 14.66 3.82 -8.39
N LEU A 130 14.15 3.25 -7.29
CA LEU A 130 14.69 2.04 -6.69
C LEU A 130 14.54 0.85 -7.63
N ARG A 131 13.41 0.70 -8.34
CA ARG A 131 13.21 -0.37 -9.32
C ARG A 131 14.24 -0.34 -10.46
N GLY A 132 14.70 0.84 -10.86
CA GLY A 132 15.76 0.98 -11.87
C GLY A 132 17.19 0.75 -11.34
N LYS A 133 17.41 0.86 -10.03
CA LYS A 133 18.75 0.89 -9.41
C LYS A 133 19.02 -0.21 -8.38
N TYR A 134 18.03 -0.98 -7.96
CA TYR A 134 18.20 -1.90 -6.82
C TYR A 134 19.28 -2.96 -7.03
N LYS A 135 19.51 -3.38 -8.28
CA LYS A 135 20.57 -4.35 -8.62
C LYS A 135 21.99 -3.79 -8.48
N SER A 136 22.17 -2.46 -8.46
CA SER A 136 23.50 -1.85 -8.27
C SER A 136 23.89 -1.69 -6.79
N PHE A 137 23.00 -1.99 -5.85
CA PHE A 137 23.32 -1.88 -4.43
C PHE A 137 24.16 -3.07 -3.97
N GLY A 138 25.43 -2.80 -3.61
CA GLY A 138 26.39 -3.85 -3.23
C GLY A 138 25.97 -4.69 -2.01
N TRP A 139 25.12 -4.17 -1.14
CA TRP A 139 24.58 -4.91 0.01
C TRP A 139 23.39 -5.81 -0.36
N TYR A 140 22.74 -5.60 -1.51
CA TYR A 140 21.59 -6.37 -1.98
C TYR A 140 22.00 -7.44 -2.99
N LYS A 141 22.52 -8.56 -2.48
CA LYS A 141 23.13 -9.60 -3.31
C LYS A 141 22.14 -10.41 -4.13
N SER A 142 20.91 -10.58 -3.64
CA SER A 142 19.94 -11.47 -4.27
C SER A 142 19.47 -11.03 -5.66
N GLY A 143 19.41 -9.72 -5.92
CA GLY A 143 18.92 -9.18 -7.20
C GLY A 143 17.45 -9.53 -7.54
N ARG A 144 16.70 -10.13 -6.61
CA ARG A 144 15.31 -10.55 -6.78
C ARG A 144 14.35 -9.34 -6.83
N ILE A 145 13.19 -9.57 -7.43
CA ILE A 145 12.05 -8.64 -7.49
C ILE A 145 11.51 -8.44 -6.05
N GLY A 146 10.92 -7.28 -5.75
CA GLY A 146 10.31 -6.96 -4.46
C GLY A 146 11.12 -5.99 -3.57
N PHE A 147 12.39 -5.71 -3.90
CA PHE A 147 13.22 -4.75 -3.16
C PHE A 147 12.57 -3.37 -3.09
N SER A 148 12.18 -2.82 -4.25
CA SER A 148 11.60 -1.48 -4.39
C SER A 148 10.40 -1.31 -3.47
N SER A 149 9.55 -2.32 -3.43
CA SER A 149 8.29 -2.38 -2.70
C SER A 149 8.48 -2.43 -1.20
N LEU A 150 9.36 -3.32 -0.74
CA LEU A 150 9.71 -3.41 0.67
C LEU A 150 10.35 -2.10 1.15
N ALA A 151 11.26 -1.51 0.37
CA ALA A 151 11.92 -0.26 0.73
C ALA A 151 10.92 0.91 0.89
N VAL A 152 9.99 1.09 -0.04
CA VAL A 152 8.97 2.16 0.08
C VAL A 152 7.96 1.88 1.19
N LEU A 153 7.60 0.62 1.45
CA LEU A 153 6.76 0.27 2.60
C LEU A 153 7.46 0.56 3.93
N ILE A 154 8.76 0.24 4.04
CA ILE A 154 9.56 0.58 5.22
C ILE A 154 9.53 2.09 5.44
N ILE A 155 9.77 2.90 4.41
CA ILE A 155 9.76 4.36 4.52
C ILE A 155 8.36 4.88 4.87
N PHE A 156 7.31 4.35 4.25
CA PHE A 156 5.91 4.71 4.55
C PHE A 156 5.54 4.43 6.01
N PHE A 157 5.85 3.24 6.54
CA PHE A 157 5.52 2.91 7.92
C PHE A 157 6.47 3.57 8.92
N ALA A 158 7.75 3.77 8.57
CA ALA A 158 8.69 4.52 9.39
C ALA A 158 8.27 5.99 9.52
N SER A 159 7.80 6.63 8.44
CA SER A 159 7.36 8.02 8.50
C SER A 159 6.08 8.20 9.31
N ARG A 160 5.19 7.19 9.36
CA ARG A 160 4.00 7.23 10.22
C ARG A 160 4.33 7.34 11.71
N VAL A 161 5.46 6.78 12.16
CA VAL A 161 5.86 6.80 13.58
C VAL A 161 6.02 8.22 14.14
N PRO A 162 6.91 9.09 13.62
CA PRO A 162 7.02 10.47 14.11
C PRO A 162 5.74 11.26 13.88
N VAL A 163 5.05 11.04 12.76
CA VAL A 163 3.80 11.76 12.47
C VAL A 163 2.72 11.41 13.51
N ALA A 164 2.61 10.15 13.95
CA ALA A 164 1.68 9.76 15.02
C ALA A 164 2.04 10.34 16.40
N ILE A 165 3.34 10.56 16.67
CA ILE A 165 3.80 11.15 17.93
C ILE A 165 3.49 12.66 17.98
N PHE A 166 3.79 13.38 16.89
CA PHE A 166 3.65 14.85 16.83
C PHE A 166 2.25 15.32 16.39
N PHE A 167 1.54 14.52 15.60
CA PHE A 167 0.23 14.83 15.05
C PHE A 167 -0.76 13.67 15.28
N PRO A 168 -1.08 13.34 16.54
CA PRO A 168 -1.93 12.18 16.87
C PRO A 168 -3.36 12.30 16.33
N ASP A 169 -3.84 13.51 16.04
CA ASP A 169 -5.22 13.78 15.62
C ASP A 169 -5.45 13.57 14.11
N MET A 170 -4.50 12.98 13.37
CA MET A 170 -4.72 12.65 11.96
C MET A 170 -5.80 11.58 11.80
N ILE A 171 -6.63 11.74 10.77
CA ILE A 171 -7.80 10.87 10.49
C ILE A 171 -7.41 9.39 10.41
N SER A 172 -6.21 9.08 9.90
CA SER A 172 -5.72 7.71 9.70
C SER A 172 -5.08 7.07 10.93
N PHE A 173 -5.06 7.75 12.08
CA PHE A 173 -4.32 7.32 13.28
C PHE A 173 -5.21 6.92 14.45
N LEU A 174 -4.69 6.00 15.25
CA LEU A 174 -5.20 5.64 16.57
C LEU A 174 -4.61 6.53 17.68
N GLY A 175 -4.44 7.82 17.41
CA GLY A 175 -3.68 8.71 18.27
C GLY A 175 -2.19 8.33 18.31
N LYS A 176 -1.51 8.63 19.44
CA LYS A 176 -0.10 8.28 19.65
C LYS A 176 0.16 6.77 19.62
N PHE A 177 -0.87 5.95 19.88
CA PHE A 177 -0.76 4.49 19.84
C PHE A 177 -0.46 3.97 18.43
N ASP A 178 -0.78 4.72 17.36
CA ASP A 178 -0.49 4.34 15.96
C ASP A 178 1.01 4.13 15.68
N ALA A 179 1.87 4.77 16.48
CA ALA A 179 3.32 4.62 16.39
C ALA A 179 3.77 3.17 16.60
N ILE A 180 3.12 2.42 17.50
CA ILE A 180 3.50 1.04 17.84
C ILE A 180 3.26 0.08 16.67
N PRO A 181 2.02 -0.08 16.14
CA PRO A 181 1.79 -0.98 15.01
C PRO A 181 2.54 -0.52 13.75
N SER A 182 2.71 0.79 13.53
CA SER A 182 3.53 1.30 12.43
C SER A 182 4.99 0.85 12.54
N LEU A 183 5.59 0.97 13.74
CA LEU A 183 6.95 0.51 13.98
C LEU A 183 7.08 -1.01 13.81
N LEU A 184 6.13 -1.80 14.33
CA LEU A 184 6.15 -3.26 14.21
C LEU A 184 6.08 -3.71 12.75
N VAL A 185 5.19 -3.12 11.94
CA VAL A 185 5.09 -3.41 10.50
C VAL A 185 6.35 -2.98 9.75
N CYS A 186 6.93 -1.83 10.11
CA CYS A 186 8.21 -1.37 9.55
C CYS A 186 9.34 -2.39 9.83
N LEU A 187 9.51 -2.81 11.09
CA LEU A 187 10.52 -3.79 11.49
C LEU A 187 10.32 -5.14 10.80
N PHE A 188 9.05 -5.56 10.63
CA PHE A 188 8.73 -6.77 9.87
C PHE A 188 9.18 -6.68 8.40
N PHE A 189 8.94 -5.55 7.73
CA PHE A 189 9.42 -5.37 6.36
C PHE A 189 10.95 -5.26 6.27
N ILE A 190 11.61 -4.64 7.24
CA ILE A 190 13.08 -4.65 7.34
C ILE A 190 13.59 -6.09 7.45
N PHE A 191 12.97 -6.91 8.30
CA PHE A 191 13.34 -8.32 8.45
C PHE A 191 13.18 -9.09 7.13
N ILE A 192 12.05 -8.92 6.43
CA ILE A 192 11.84 -9.55 5.11
C ILE A 192 12.88 -9.06 4.11
N LEU A 193 13.18 -7.76 4.06
CA LEU A 193 14.16 -7.20 3.12
C LEU A 193 15.56 -7.76 3.36
N ILE A 194 15.96 -7.94 4.63
CA ILE A 194 17.25 -8.55 4.99
C ILE A 194 17.28 -10.03 4.57
N ARG A 195 16.18 -10.78 4.78
CA ARG A 195 16.06 -12.17 4.32
C ARG A 195 16.18 -12.26 2.81
N LEU A 196 15.42 -11.43 2.10
CA LEU A 196 15.44 -11.32 0.65
C LEU A 196 16.84 -10.98 0.14
N SER A 197 17.54 -10.04 0.77
CA SER A 197 18.90 -9.65 0.39
C SER A 197 19.89 -10.82 0.45
N LYS A 198 19.75 -11.68 1.47
CA LYS A 198 20.58 -12.87 1.66
C LYS A 198 20.19 -14.05 0.76
N GLY A 199 19.12 -13.93 -0.03
CA GLY A 199 18.63 -14.99 -0.92
C GLY A 199 17.87 -16.11 -0.20
N LEU A 200 17.53 -15.90 1.08
CA LEU A 200 16.78 -16.82 1.94
C LEU A 200 15.27 -16.66 1.75
#